data_AF-A0A5C7GT52-F1
#
_entry.id   AF-A0A5C7GT52-F1
#
_cell.length_a   1.000
_cell.length_b   1.000
_cell.length_c   1.000
_cell.angle_alpha   90.00
_cell.angle_beta   90.00
_cell.angle_gamma   90.00
#
_symmetry.space_group_name_H-M   'P 1'
#
loop_
_entity.id
_entity.type
_entity.pdbx_description
1 polymer ?
#
loop_
_entity_poly.entity_id
_entity_poly.type
_entity_poly.pdbx_seq_one_letter_code
_entity_poly.pdbx_strand_id
1 'polypeptide(L)'
;MEATSSSSTNINGVFIKFKNRRCLCGVKAAVKISESQNNPHKLYFVCEKWRCKFYNFWEPDNEEFNPGQYSDSISQRNDGRGNFMAQQEMAMLNGRLQRLEMLWERVQYLESLHGRIQHLESIQGGSKLIVGVNLVLLVLLLIRVGHELEVEAPHQLQFLATSSSLAYDGSCPCSHGMRARNATDLPAATSTIVLL
;
A
#
# COMPACT_ATOMS: atom_id res chain seq x y z
N MET A 1 -44.49 49.71 -26.72
CA MET A 1 -43.06 49.79 -26.39
C MET A 1 -42.84 49.07 -25.06
N GLU A 2 -42.39 47.81 -25.10
CA GLU A 2 -42.12 47.05 -23.88
C GLU A 2 -40.75 47.43 -23.32
N ALA A 3 -40.73 48.12 -22.18
CA ALA A 3 -39.50 48.39 -21.44
C ALA A 3 -38.90 47.07 -20.96
N THR A 4 -37.89 46.58 -21.68
CA THR A 4 -37.14 45.37 -21.33
C THR A 4 -36.17 45.72 -20.21
N SER A 5 -36.52 45.34 -18.98
CA SER A 5 -35.65 45.51 -17.81
C SER A 5 -34.80 44.25 -17.63
N SER A 6 -33.53 44.35 -18.02
CA SER A 6 -32.53 43.30 -17.78
C SER A 6 -32.12 43.30 -16.31
N SER A 7 -31.92 42.11 -15.74
CA SER A 7 -31.49 41.94 -14.35
C SER A 7 -30.27 41.04 -14.33
N SER A 8 -29.25 41.42 -13.56
CA SER A 8 -28.08 40.57 -13.30
C SER A 8 -28.11 40.12 -11.84
N THR A 9 -27.80 38.86 -11.61
CA THR A 9 -27.62 38.31 -10.25
C THR A 9 -26.35 37.47 -10.24
N ASN A 10 -25.56 37.61 -9.19
CA ASN A 10 -24.33 36.83 -9.01
C ASN A 10 -24.72 35.46 -8.44
N ILE A 11 -24.57 34.41 -9.25
CA ILE A 11 -24.83 33.03 -8.83
C ILE A 11 -23.52 32.28 -9.03
N ASN A 12 -22.95 31.75 -7.95
CA ASN A 12 -21.68 30.99 -7.97
C ASN A 12 -20.50 31.75 -8.62
N GLY A 13 -20.46 33.08 -8.49
CA GLY A 13 -19.40 33.91 -9.06
C GLY A 13 -19.56 34.21 -10.57
N VAL A 14 -20.59 33.68 -11.22
CA VAL A 14 -20.88 33.89 -12.64
C VAL A 14 -22.03 34.91 -12.77
N PHE A 15 -21.85 35.90 -13.63
CA PHE A 15 -22.91 36.84 -13.97
C PHE A 15 -23.76 36.26 -15.09
N ILE A 16 -24.96 35.81 -14.75
CA ILE A 16 -25.96 35.40 -15.74
C ILE A 16 -26.83 36.62 -16.06
N LYS A 17 -26.90 36.98 -17.33
CA LYS A 17 -27.85 37.98 -17.85
C LYS A 17 -29.12 37.25 -18.25
N PHE A 18 -30.27 37.75 -17.80
CA PHE A 18 -31.56 37.24 -18.21
C PHE A 18 -32.60 38.36 -18.28
N LYS A 19 -33.58 38.18 -19.17
CA LYS A 19 -34.73 39.06 -19.31
C LYS A 19 -35.72 38.71 -18.21
N ASN A 20 -36.00 39.69 -17.35
CA ASN A 20 -36.95 39.45 -16.28
C ASN A 20 -38.38 39.41 -16.84
N ARG A 21 -39.15 38.38 -16.47
CA ARG A 21 -40.54 38.20 -16.88
C ARG A 21 -41.49 38.89 -15.91
N ARG A 22 -42.67 39.28 -16.39
CA ARG A 22 -43.75 39.75 -15.51
C ARG A 22 -44.66 38.58 -15.15
N CYS A 23 -45.07 38.50 -13.89
CA CYS A 23 -46.09 37.55 -13.48
C CYS A 23 -47.48 38.03 -13.93
N LEU A 24 -48.52 37.21 -13.72
CA LEU A 24 -49.91 37.54 -14.10
C LEU A 24 -50.46 38.79 -13.38
N CYS A 25 -49.86 39.22 -12.28
CA CYS A 25 -50.21 40.47 -11.59
C CYS A 25 -49.59 41.73 -12.26
N GLY A 26 -48.84 41.58 -13.36
CA GLY A 26 -48.16 42.68 -14.05
C GLY A 26 -46.88 43.18 -13.36
N VAL A 27 -46.52 42.61 -12.20
CA VAL A 27 -45.28 42.92 -11.46
C VAL A 27 -44.13 42.03 -11.91
N LYS A 28 -42.89 42.50 -11.71
CA LYS A 28 -41.65 41.77 -11.99
C LYS A 28 -41.64 40.42 -11.25
N ALA A 29 -41.24 39.36 -11.93
CA ALA A 29 -41.10 38.04 -11.32
C ALA A 29 -39.77 37.95 -10.56
N ALA A 30 -39.79 37.26 -9.43
CA ALA A 30 -38.59 36.88 -8.72
C ALA A 30 -37.96 35.66 -9.41
N VAL A 31 -36.64 35.62 -9.47
CA VAL A 31 -35.88 34.47 -9.95
C VAL A 31 -35.34 33.70 -8.75
N LYS A 32 -35.54 32.38 -8.77
CA LYS A 32 -35.08 31.47 -7.71
C LYS A 32 -34.35 30.28 -8.30
N ILE A 33 -33.52 29.65 -7.49
CA ILE A 33 -32.82 28.41 -7.80
C ILE A 33 -33.62 27.26 -7.18
N SER A 34 -33.85 26.21 -7.96
CA SER A 34 -34.58 25.03 -7.50
C SER A 34 -33.73 24.20 -6.55
N GLU A 35 -34.30 23.91 -5.38
CA GLU A 35 -33.74 23.01 -4.36
C GLU A 35 -34.32 21.59 -4.48
N SER A 36 -35.17 21.33 -5.49
CA SER A 36 -35.77 20.01 -5.68
C SER A 36 -34.70 18.97 -6.06
N GLN A 37 -34.85 17.74 -5.57
CA GLN A 37 -33.96 16.63 -5.93
C GLN A 37 -34.04 16.26 -7.43
N ASN A 38 -35.21 16.42 -8.05
CA ASN A 38 -35.43 16.05 -9.46
C ASN A 38 -34.81 17.08 -10.43
N ASN A 39 -34.69 18.34 -10.01
CA ASN A 39 -34.18 19.44 -10.82
C ASN A 39 -33.35 20.41 -9.96
N PRO A 40 -32.22 19.96 -9.39
CA PRO A 40 -31.39 20.81 -8.56
C PRO A 40 -30.75 21.89 -9.43
N HIS A 41 -30.56 23.08 -8.87
CA HIS A 41 -29.86 24.21 -9.49
C HIS A 41 -30.52 24.83 -10.74
N LYS A 42 -31.73 24.40 -11.13
CA LYS A 42 -32.47 25.05 -12.22
C LYS A 42 -33.06 26.38 -11.79
N LEU A 43 -32.91 27.41 -12.63
CA LEU A 43 -33.54 28.71 -12.41
C LEU A 43 -35.02 28.67 -12.81
N TYR A 44 -35.86 29.34 -12.03
CA TYR A 44 -37.28 29.48 -12.32
C TYR A 44 -37.82 30.83 -11.85
N PHE A 45 -38.85 31.31 -12.54
CA PHE A 45 -39.57 32.54 -12.23
C PHE A 45 -40.79 32.26 -11.37
N VAL A 46 -41.00 33.09 -10.34
CA VAL A 46 -42.21 33.08 -9.50
C VAL A 46 -42.74 34.48 -9.23
N CYS A 47 -44.02 34.58 -8.90
CA CYS A 47 -44.58 35.81 -8.38
C CYS A 47 -43.93 36.17 -7.04
N GLU A 48 -43.21 37.31 -6.98
CA GLU A 48 -42.53 37.76 -5.77
C GLU A 48 -43.48 37.94 -4.57
N LYS A 49 -44.68 38.47 -4.83
CA LYS A 49 -45.71 38.71 -3.81
C LYS A 49 -46.62 37.49 -3.57
N TRP A 50 -46.40 36.38 -4.27
CA TRP A 50 -47.24 35.16 -4.20
C TRP A 50 -48.74 35.38 -4.43
N ARG A 51 -49.12 36.48 -5.10
CA ARG A 51 -50.53 36.82 -5.37
C ARG A 51 -51.14 36.02 -6.51
N CYS A 52 -50.32 35.46 -7.40
CA CYS A 52 -50.75 34.57 -8.47
C CYS A 52 -49.87 33.33 -8.52
N LYS A 53 -50.39 32.25 -9.11
CA LYS A 53 -49.69 30.97 -9.31
C LYS A 53 -48.75 30.99 -10.53
N PHE A 54 -48.16 32.14 -10.84
CA PHE A 54 -47.21 32.26 -11.94
C PHE A 54 -45.94 31.47 -11.60
N TYR A 55 -45.63 30.50 -12.46
CA TYR A 55 -44.45 29.67 -12.40
C TYR A 55 -43.99 29.39 -13.83
N ASN A 56 -42.70 29.57 -14.10
CA ASN A 56 -42.11 29.16 -15.37
C ASN A 56 -40.62 28.86 -15.16
N PHE A 57 -40.11 27.80 -15.77
CA PHE A 57 -38.67 27.56 -15.78
C PHE A 57 -37.98 28.65 -16.60
N TRP A 58 -36.77 29.02 -16.18
CA TRP A 58 -35.93 29.86 -17.02
C TRP A 58 -35.33 29.00 -18.13
N GLU A 59 -35.59 29.41 -19.36
CA GLU A 59 -35.00 28.83 -20.56
C GLU A 59 -34.11 29.92 -21.19
N PRO A 60 -32.84 29.62 -21.49
CA PRO A 60 -31.96 30.56 -22.16
C PRO A 60 -32.48 30.80 -23.58
N ASP A 61 -32.77 32.06 -23.92
CA ASP A 61 -32.99 32.44 -25.31
C ASP A 61 -31.66 32.40 -26.06
N ASN A 62 -31.68 31.94 -27.32
CA ASN A 62 -30.48 31.78 -28.16
C ASN A 62 -29.66 33.08 -28.35
N GLU A 63 -30.27 34.23 -28.06
CA GLU A 63 -29.65 35.56 -28.18
C GLU A 63 -29.11 36.10 -26.83
N GLU A 64 -29.53 35.52 -25.69
CA GLU A 64 -29.25 36.06 -24.35
C GLU A 64 -28.12 35.30 -23.61
N PHE A 65 -27.85 34.06 -24.03
CA PHE A 65 -26.73 33.27 -23.53
C PHE A 65 -25.54 33.45 -24.47
N ASN A 66 -24.48 34.12 -24.02
CA ASN A 66 -23.22 34.25 -24.76
C ASN A 66 -22.26 33.13 -24.29
N PRO A 67 -22.31 31.91 -24.86
CA PRO A 67 -21.44 30.81 -24.43
C PRO A 67 -19.96 31.15 -24.57
N GLY A 68 -19.59 32.04 -25.52
CA GLY A 68 -18.20 32.40 -25.79
C GLY A 68 -17.45 33.08 -24.64
N GLN A 69 -18.12 33.79 -23.73
CA GLN A 69 -17.45 34.45 -22.58
C GLN A 69 -17.37 33.58 -21.30
N TYR A 70 -18.13 32.49 -21.25
CA TYR A 70 -18.13 31.58 -20.10
C TYR A 70 -16.84 30.75 -20.05
N SER A 71 -16.30 30.37 -21.21
CA SER A 71 -15.07 29.59 -21.33
C SER A 71 -13.83 30.35 -20.84
N ASP A 72 -13.69 31.61 -21.26
CA ASP A 72 -12.46 32.39 -21.00
C ASP A 72 -12.37 32.90 -19.56
N SER A 73 -13.52 33.19 -18.92
CA SER A 73 -13.55 33.70 -17.54
C SER A 73 -13.35 32.61 -16.46
N ILE A 74 -13.59 31.34 -16.79
CA ILE A 74 -13.26 30.20 -15.92
C ILE A 74 -11.75 29.93 -15.95
N SER A 75 -11.10 30.10 -17.11
CA SER A 75 -9.65 29.91 -17.20
C SER A 75 -8.88 31.01 -16.45
N GLN A 76 -9.31 32.28 -16.51
CA GLN A 76 -8.57 33.40 -15.88
C GLN A 76 -8.69 33.52 -14.36
N ARG A 77 -9.70 32.92 -13.70
CA ARG A 77 -9.83 32.99 -12.23
C ARG A 77 -9.02 31.95 -11.47
N ASN A 78 -8.46 30.95 -12.15
CA ASN A 78 -7.69 29.89 -11.51
C ASN A 78 -6.19 30.19 -11.35
N ASP A 79 -5.67 31.27 -11.93
CA ASP A 79 -4.21 31.49 -11.99
C ASP A 79 -3.58 32.08 -10.71
N GLY A 80 -4.37 32.47 -9.70
CA GLY A 80 -3.84 33.14 -8.50
C GLY A 80 -3.95 32.35 -7.19
N ARG A 81 -5.14 31.81 -6.89
CA ARG A 81 -5.44 31.25 -5.55
C ARG A 81 -5.51 29.72 -5.52
N GLY A 82 -5.87 29.09 -6.65
CA GLY A 82 -5.81 27.63 -6.81
C GLY A 82 -4.38 27.11 -6.84
N ASN A 83 -3.45 27.92 -7.36
CA ASN A 83 -2.04 27.56 -7.48
C ASN A 83 -1.35 27.32 -6.13
N PHE A 84 -1.71 28.04 -5.05
CA PHE A 84 -1.08 27.80 -3.74
C PHE A 84 -1.52 26.48 -3.09
N MET A 85 -2.82 26.16 -3.14
CA MET A 85 -3.34 24.87 -2.64
C MET A 85 -2.84 23.70 -3.49
N ALA A 86 -2.87 23.84 -4.82
CA ALA A 86 -2.34 22.83 -5.73
C ALA A 86 -0.82 22.64 -5.55
N GLN A 87 -0.07 23.71 -5.30
CA GLN A 87 1.37 23.64 -5.02
C GLN A 87 1.66 23.01 -3.66
N GLN A 88 0.83 23.24 -2.65
CA GLN A 88 0.93 22.57 -1.34
C GLN A 88 0.62 21.08 -1.45
N GLU A 89 -0.43 20.71 -2.18
CA GLU A 89 -0.77 19.31 -2.46
C GLU A 89 0.33 18.62 -3.26
N MET A 90 0.89 19.29 -4.27
CA MET A 90 1.99 18.76 -5.07
C MET A 90 3.26 18.57 -4.23
N ALA A 91 3.57 19.50 -3.31
CA ALA A 91 4.69 19.35 -2.38
C ALA A 91 4.49 18.17 -1.42
N MET A 92 3.25 17.97 -0.93
CA MET A 92 2.91 16.84 -0.08
C MET A 92 3.01 15.51 -0.84
N LEU A 93 2.50 15.46 -2.07
CA LEU A 93 2.59 14.30 -2.96
C LEU A 93 4.06 13.96 -3.27
N ASN A 94 4.88 14.97 -3.58
CA ASN A 94 6.29 14.78 -3.85
C ASN A 94 7.03 14.22 -2.63
N GLY A 95 6.71 14.69 -1.42
CA GLY A 95 7.24 14.13 -0.18
C GLY A 95 6.82 12.67 0.07
N ARG A 96 5.60 12.28 -0.32
CA ARG A 96 5.15 10.88 -0.26
C ARG A 96 5.86 10.02 -1.30
N LEU A 97 6.08 10.55 -2.51
CA LEU A 97 6.79 9.86 -3.58
C LEU A 97 8.22 9.52 -3.18
N GLN A 98 8.97 10.48 -2.61
CA GLN A 98 10.33 10.25 -2.12
C GLN A 98 10.40 9.17 -1.02
N ARG A 99 9.40 9.10 -0.13
CA ARG A 99 9.34 8.02 0.87
C ARG A 99 9.12 6.66 0.24
N LEU A 100 8.27 6.58 -0.78
CA LEU A 100 8.03 5.33 -1.51
C LEU A 100 9.28 4.88 -2.26
N GLU A 101 10.02 5.82 -2.86
CA GLU A 101 11.27 5.53 -3.55
C GLU A 101 12.33 4.97 -2.59
N MET A 102 12.51 5.58 -1.41
CA MET A 102 13.40 5.02 -0.37
C MET A 102 12.97 3.63 0.13
N LEU A 103 11.66 3.37 0.23
CA LEU A 103 11.16 2.05 0.62
C LEU A 103 11.41 1.01 -0.48
N TRP A 104 11.22 1.40 -1.74
CA TRP A 104 11.46 0.55 -2.88
C TRP A 104 12.92 0.06 -2.95
N GLU A 105 13.88 0.97 -2.76
CA GLU A 105 15.30 0.59 -2.71
C GLU A 105 15.62 -0.40 -1.58
N ARG A 106 14.99 -0.24 -0.41
CA ARG A 106 15.16 -1.18 0.70
C ARG A 106 14.60 -2.56 0.40
N VAL A 107 13.44 -2.63 -0.25
CA VAL A 107 12.85 -3.92 -0.66
C VAL A 107 13.75 -4.61 -1.68
N GLN A 108 14.24 -3.87 -2.67
CA GLN A 108 15.19 -4.40 -3.67
C GLN A 108 16.47 -4.95 -3.02
N TYR A 109 17.00 -4.26 -2.00
CA TYR A 109 18.16 -4.75 -1.26
C TYR A 109 17.85 -6.05 -0.49
N LEU A 110 16.67 -6.14 0.13
CA LEU A 110 16.25 -7.36 0.83
C LEU A 110 16.04 -8.54 -0.12
N GLU A 111 15.46 -8.31 -1.29
CA GLU A 111 15.32 -9.34 -2.34
C GLU A 111 16.69 -9.86 -2.80
N SER A 112 17.65 -8.96 -3.00
CA SER A 112 19.03 -9.33 -3.34
C SER A 112 19.70 -10.16 -2.24
N LEU A 113 19.53 -9.76 -0.97
CA LEU A 113 20.02 -10.56 0.16
C LEU A 113 19.36 -11.92 0.24
N HIS A 114 18.05 -12.00 0.01
CA HIS A 114 17.30 -13.25 0.04
C HIS A 114 17.80 -14.22 -1.04
N GLY A 115 18.04 -13.74 -2.26
CA GLY A 115 18.63 -14.56 -3.32
C GLY A 115 20.02 -15.10 -2.96
N ARG A 116 20.85 -14.29 -2.29
CA ARG A 116 22.17 -14.73 -1.81
C ARG A 116 22.07 -15.79 -0.71
N ILE A 117 21.11 -15.66 0.20
CA ILE A 117 20.87 -16.66 1.26
C ILE A 117 20.41 -17.98 0.64
N GLN A 118 19.43 -17.95 -0.26
CA GLN A 118 18.96 -19.17 -0.95
C GLN A 118 20.09 -19.88 -1.71
N HIS A 119 20.99 -19.13 -2.33
CA HIS A 119 22.16 -19.69 -3.01
C HIS A 119 23.10 -20.41 -2.02
N LEU A 120 23.36 -19.81 -0.85
CA LEU A 120 24.16 -20.42 0.22
C LEU A 120 23.48 -21.66 0.82
N GLU A 121 22.16 -21.62 0.99
CA GLU A 121 21.38 -22.78 1.45
C GLU A 121 21.44 -23.94 0.46
N SER A 122 21.43 -23.67 -0.85
CA SER A 122 21.60 -24.71 -1.87
C SER A 122 22.98 -25.37 -1.80
N ILE A 123 24.03 -24.56 -1.55
CA ILE A 123 25.42 -25.06 -1.39
C ILE A 123 25.56 -25.85 -0.08
N GLN A 124 24.94 -25.38 1.00
CA GLN A 124 24.97 -26.08 2.28
C GLN A 124 24.15 -27.38 2.26
N GLY A 125 23.04 -27.41 1.52
CA GLY A 125 22.27 -28.62 1.24
C GLY A 125 23.09 -29.68 0.49
N GLY A 126 23.86 -29.26 -0.53
CA GLY A 126 24.81 -30.14 -1.23
C GLY A 126 25.91 -30.69 -0.32
N SER A 127 26.38 -29.88 0.63
CA SER A 127 27.43 -30.28 1.59
C SER A 127 26.96 -31.42 2.50
N LYS A 128 25.70 -31.39 2.96
CA LYS A 128 25.11 -32.46 3.79
C LYS A 128 24.97 -33.78 3.02
N LEU A 129 24.59 -33.71 1.74
CA LEU A 129 24.52 -34.88 0.86
C LEU A 129 25.90 -35.50 0.63
N ILE A 130 26.93 -34.68 0.38
CA ILE A 130 28.31 -35.16 0.19
C ILE A 130 28.83 -35.87 1.45
N VAL A 131 28.59 -35.30 2.63
CA VAL A 131 28.97 -35.94 3.90
C VAL A 131 28.23 -37.26 4.09
N GLY A 132 26.92 -37.31 3.79
CA GLY A 132 26.13 -38.53 3.86
C GLY A 132 26.65 -39.63 2.92
N VAL A 133 26.93 -39.28 1.66
CA VAL A 133 27.47 -40.22 0.65
C VAL A 133 28.85 -40.73 1.07
N ASN A 134 29.73 -39.86 1.55
CA ASN A 134 31.08 -40.26 2.00
C ASN A 134 31.01 -41.20 3.21
N LEU A 135 30.08 -40.98 4.15
CA LEU A 135 29.92 -41.83 5.33
C LEU A 135 29.38 -43.20 4.96
N VAL A 136 28.41 -43.29 4.05
CA VAL A 136 27.91 -44.57 3.51
C VAL A 136 29.03 -45.32 2.78
N LEU A 137 29.82 -44.64 1.95
CA LEU A 137 30.95 -45.25 1.24
C LEU A 137 32.00 -45.80 2.21
N LEU A 138 32.33 -45.04 3.27
CA LEU A 138 33.26 -45.47 4.32
C LEU A 138 32.76 -46.76 5.00
N VAL A 139 31.48 -46.82 5.36
CA VAL A 139 30.88 -48.02 5.99
C VAL A 139 30.97 -49.23 5.06
N LEU A 140 30.66 -49.07 3.77
CA LEU A 140 30.78 -50.16 2.79
C LEU A 140 32.23 -50.65 2.63
N LEU A 141 33.22 -49.75 2.63
CA LEU A 141 34.63 -50.11 2.60
C LEU A 141 35.05 -50.87 3.86
N LEU A 142 34.60 -50.45 5.04
CA LEU A 142 34.89 -51.15 6.29
C LEU A 142 34.27 -52.55 6.33
N ILE A 143 33.03 -52.72 5.84
CA ILE A 143 32.40 -54.03 5.71
C ILE A 143 33.20 -54.92 4.77
N ARG A 144 33.66 -54.37 3.63
CA ARG A 144 34.47 -55.11 2.66
C ARG A 144 35.81 -55.56 3.24
N VAL A 145 36.54 -54.65 3.90
CA VAL A 145 37.83 -54.97 4.55
C VAL A 145 37.64 -55.96 5.69
N GLY A 146 36.58 -55.82 6.48
CA GLY A 146 36.23 -56.78 7.54
C GLY A 146 35.99 -58.19 6.99
N HIS A 147 35.27 -58.29 5.87
CA HIS A 147 35.02 -59.57 5.21
C HIS A 147 36.29 -60.18 4.59
N GLU A 148 37.24 -59.37 4.10
CA GLU A 148 38.55 -59.88 3.65
C GLU A 148 39.41 -60.39 4.83
N LEU A 149 39.40 -59.69 5.97
CA LEU A 149 40.11 -60.12 7.18
C LEU A 149 39.54 -61.40 7.81
N GLU A 150 38.22 -61.62 7.72
CA GLU A 150 37.58 -62.80 8.29
C GLU A 150 37.82 -64.07 7.46
N VAL A 151 38.09 -63.93 6.16
CA VAL A 151 38.40 -65.07 5.27
C VAL A 151 39.84 -65.57 5.44
N GLU A 152 40.74 -64.76 6.00
CA GLU A 152 42.15 -65.14 6.20
C GLU A 152 42.45 -65.78 7.57
N ALA A 153 41.45 -65.93 8.44
CA ALA A 153 41.62 -66.43 9.81
C ALA A 153 40.91 -67.77 10.11
N PRO A 154 41.29 -68.88 9.44
CA PRO A 154 41.23 -70.17 10.10
C PRO A 154 42.63 -70.79 10.07
N HIS A 155 43.35 -70.80 11.20
CA HIS A 155 44.20 -71.93 11.65
C HIS A 155 45.18 -71.63 12.81
N GLN A 156 45.28 -70.44 13.39
CA GLN A 156 46.38 -70.12 14.35
C GLN A 156 45.98 -69.65 15.76
N LEU A 157 44.76 -69.86 16.25
CA LEU A 157 44.37 -69.43 17.61
C LEU A 157 43.62 -70.52 18.39
N GLN A 158 44.38 -71.52 18.88
CA GLN A 158 43.96 -72.42 19.96
C GLN A 158 44.81 -72.29 21.24
N PHE A 159 45.74 -71.33 21.33
CA PHE A 159 46.54 -71.17 22.53
C PHE A 159 46.44 -69.77 23.13
N LEU A 160 46.26 -69.75 24.45
CA LEU A 160 46.29 -68.62 25.38
C LEU A 160 44.94 -67.96 25.69
N ALA A 161 44.05 -68.75 26.29
CA ALA A 161 43.24 -68.26 27.40
C ALA A 161 44.03 -68.48 28.70
N THR A 162 44.51 -67.42 29.35
CA THR A 162 44.51 -67.28 30.83
C THR A 162 45.19 -65.99 31.28
N SER A 163 44.58 -65.35 32.29
CA SER A 163 45.08 -64.27 33.17
C SER A 163 45.23 -62.90 32.49
N SER A 164 44.71 -61.79 33.03
CA SER A 164 44.80 -61.40 34.42
C SER A 164 43.71 -60.38 34.78
N SER A 165 43.12 -60.57 35.96
CA SER A 165 42.42 -59.55 36.72
C SER A 165 43.44 -58.52 37.20
N LEU A 166 43.19 -57.22 37.03
CA LEU A 166 43.73 -56.19 37.92
C LEU A 166 42.90 -54.89 37.85
N ALA A 167 42.32 -54.60 39.01
CA ALA A 167 42.20 -53.30 39.67
C ALA A 167 41.58 -52.10 38.93
N TYR A 168 40.41 -51.74 39.45
CA TYR A 168 39.75 -50.44 39.41
C TYR A 168 40.58 -49.37 40.15
N ASP A 169 40.81 -48.23 39.50
CA ASP A 169 41.03 -46.90 40.11
C ASP A 169 40.66 -45.89 39.00
N GLY A 170 39.67 -45.01 39.11
CA GLY A 170 39.42 -44.08 40.20
C GLY A 170 40.00 -42.72 39.82
N SER A 171 39.37 -41.96 38.90
CA SER A 171 39.57 -40.50 38.74
C SER A 171 38.60 -39.86 37.72
N CYS A 172 37.66 -39.06 38.22
CA CYS A 172 36.93 -38.04 37.47
C CYS A 172 37.86 -36.87 37.08
N PRO A 173 37.54 -36.14 35.99
CA PRO A 173 37.22 -34.74 36.23
C PRO A 173 36.07 -34.16 35.37
N CYS A 174 35.28 -33.34 36.05
CA CYS A 174 34.79 -32.03 35.63
C CYS A 174 33.94 -31.92 34.36
N SER A 175 32.64 -32.04 34.61
CA SER A 175 31.55 -31.21 34.10
C SER A 175 31.98 -29.78 33.70
N HIS A 176 31.85 -29.45 32.41
CA HIS A 176 31.74 -28.06 31.95
C HIS A 176 30.58 -27.91 30.95
N GLY A 177 29.45 -27.47 31.50
CA GLY A 177 28.58 -26.44 30.92
C GLY A 177 28.06 -26.61 29.50
N MET A 178 27.08 -27.48 29.30
CA MET A 178 26.04 -27.24 28.30
C MET A 178 25.15 -26.10 28.79
N ARG A 179 25.22 -24.94 28.13
CA ARG A 179 24.21 -23.88 28.26
C ARG A 179 23.46 -23.76 26.95
N ALA A 180 22.41 -24.57 26.81
CA ALA A 180 21.30 -24.24 25.92
C ALA A 180 20.61 -22.98 26.46
N ARG A 181 20.44 -21.96 25.62
CA ARG A 181 19.38 -20.96 25.79
C ARG A 181 18.58 -20.91 24.51
N ASN A 182 17.29 -21.04 24.74
CA ASN A 182 16.23 -21.04 23.77
C ASN A 182 16.12 -19.72 23.02
N ALA A 183 15.53 -19.85 21.83
CA ALA A 183 14.80 -18.82 21.13
C ALA A 183 13.82 -18.07 22.05
N THR A 184 13.72 -16.76 21.82
CA THR A 184 12.52 -15.92 21.67
C THR A 184 12.91 -14.49 22.05
N ASP A 185 12.83 -13.54 21.11
CA ASP A 185 12.36 -12.16 21.35
C ASP A 185 12.61 -11.26 20.12
N LEU A 186 11.66 -11.33 19.18
CA LEU A 186 11.11 -10.18 18.44
C LEU A 186 9.58 -10.32 18.57
N PRO A 187 8.75 -9.25 18.52
CA PRO A 187 9.04 -7.83 18.32
C PRO A 187 8.35 -6.90 19.36
N ALA A 188 8.91 -5.72 19.63
CA ALA A 188 8.13 -4.61 20.16
C ALA A 188 7.75 -3.68 18.99
N ALA A 189 6.54 -3.90 18.47
CA ALA A 189 5.87 -2.93 17.61
C ALA A 189 5.33 -1.79 18.48
N THR A 190 5.94 -0.61 18.37
CA THR A 190 5.39 0.61 18.95
C THR A 190 4.39 1.19 17.96
N SER A 191 3.12 0.86 18.16
CA SER A 191 2.00 1.58 17.56
C SER A 191 1.80 2.91 18.31
N THR A 192 2.10 4.02 17.66
CA THR A 192 1.66 5.35 18.12
C THR A 192 0.25 5.60 17.63
N ILE A 193 -0.69 5.65 18.57
CA ILE A 193 -2.07 6.10 18.37
C ILE A 193 -2.07 7.63 18.24
N VAL A 194 -2.62 8.12 17.14
CA VAL A 194 -3.04 9.52 16.99
C VAL A 194 -4.41 9.65 17.67
N LEU A 195 -4.49 10.45 18.72
CA LEU A 195 -5.76 10.96 19.23
C LEU A 195 -6.12 12.24 18.46
N LEU A 196 -7.37 12.26 17.99
CA LEU A 196 -8.05 13.33 17.28
C LEU A 196 -8.05 14.65 18.05
#